data_AF-X1PXT3-F1
#
_entry.id   AF-X1PXT3-F1
#
_cell.length_a   1.000
_cell.length_b   1.000
_cell.length_c   1.000
_cell.angle_alpha   90.00
_cell.angle_beta   90.00
_cell.angle_gamma   90.00
#
_symmetry.space_group_name_H-M   'P 1'
#
loop_
_entity.id
_entity.type
_entity.pdbx_description
1 polymer ?
#
loop_
_entity_poly.entity_id
_entity_poly.type
_entity_poly.pdbx_seq_one_letter_code
_entity_poly.pdbx_strand_id
1 'polypeptide(L)' 'EQEVLPANPSRTYALLINPSAEEVFLGMGIPAIVDRGIPLLTAGSNYEINATNLWLGSIHAVSKAGTPDLLIVEW' A
#
# COMPACT_ATOMS: atom_id res chain seq x y z
N GLU A 1 8.85 -6.74 -5.45
CA GLU A 1 7.46 -6.24 -5.33
C GLU A 1 6.60 -7.38 -4.85
N GLN A 2 5.45 -7.07 -4.24
CA GLN A 2 4.48 -8.04 -3.76
C GLN A 2 3.07 -7.43 -3.84
N GLU A 3 2.06 -8.21 -4.24
CA GLU A 3 0.66 -7.84 -4.02
C GLU A 3 0.37 -7.87 -2.52
N VAL A 4 -0.02 -6.74 -1.96
CA VAL A 4 -0.27 -6.58 -0.51
C VAL A 4 -1.75 -6.44 -0.18
N LEU A 5 -2.57 -6.01 -1.14
CA LEU A 5 -4.02 -5.93 -1.00
C LEU A 5 -4.65 -6.35 -2.34
N PRO A 6 -5.38 -7.49 -2.41
CA PRO A 6 -6.02 -7.93 -3.64
C PRO A 6 -7.14 -6.97 -4.08
N ALA A 7 -7.64 -7.09 -5.31
CA ALA A 7 -8.82 -6.34 -5.74
C ALA A 7 -10.07 -6.79 -4.96
N ASN A 8 -10.90 -5.84 -4.54
CA ASN A 8 -12.14 -6.10 -3.82
C ASN A 8 -13.24 -5.10 -4.26
N PRO A 9 -14.26 -5.54 -5.01
CA PRO A 9 -15.35 -4.67 -5.47
C PRO A 9 -16.28 -4.22 -4.33
N SER A 10 -16.22 -4.85 -3.17
CA SER A 10 -17.00 -4.50 -1.97
C SER A 10 -16.24 -3.62 -0.99
N ARG A 11 -14.98 -3.27 -1.27
CA ARG A 11 -14.18 -2.43 -0.38
C ARG A 11 -14.87 -1.08 -0.16
N THR A 12 -14.99 -0.73 1.11
CA THR A 12 -15.44 0.58 1.59
C THR A 12 -14.32 1.33 2.31
N TYR A 13 -13.34 0.58 2.82
CA TYR A 13 -12.20 1.11 3.56
C TYR A 13 -10.97 0.23 3.38
N ALA A 14 -9.79 0.86 3.35
CA ALA A 14 -8.56 0.17 3.68
C ALA A 14 -7.54 1.13 4.32
N LEU A 15 -6.70 0.61 5.20
CA LEU A 15 -5.58 1.34 5.78
C LEU A 15 -4.32 0.49 5.65
N LEU A 16 -3.32 1.02 4.97
CA LEU A 16 -2.00 0.42 4.85
C LEU A 16 -1.02 1.25 5.67
N ILE A 17 -0.33 0.64 6.63
CA ILE A 17 0.64 1.30 7.52
C ILE A 17 2.00 0.66 7.31
N ASN A 18 3.03 1.47 7.13
CA ASN A 18 4.42 1.03 7.19
C ASN A 18 4.92 1.08 8.65
N PRO A 19 5.10 -0.05 9.34
CA PRO A 19 5.69 -0.07 10.68
C PRO A 19 7.23 0.00 10.65
N SER A 20 7.84 -0.23 9.48
CA SER A 20 9.28 -0.39 9.34
C SER A 20 10.01 0.95 9.23
N ALA A 21 11.34 0.90 9.41
CA ALA A 21 12.21 2.06 9.15
C ALA A 21 12.51 2.25 7.65
N GLU A 22 12.13 1.30 6.80
CA GLU A 22 12.45 1.28 5.38
C GLU A 22 11.34 1.94 4.56
N GLU A 23 11.70 2.70 3.53
CA GLU A 23 10.73 3.30 2.62
C GLU A 23 9.98 2.20 1.84
N VAL A 24 8.66 2.32 1.78
CA VAL A 24 7.78 1.44 0.99
C VAL A 24 7.04 2.27 -0.06
N PHE A 25 6.94 1.75 -1.28
CA PHE A 25 6.28 2.40 -2.40
C PHE A 25 5.10 1.57 -2.87
N LEU A 26 3.93 2.19 -3.00
CA LEU A 26 2.71 1.53 -3.45
C LEU A 26 2.45 1.76 -4.94
N GLY A 27 2.08 0.67 -5.63
CA GLY A 27 1.59 0.66 -7.01
C GLY A 27 0.11 0.26 -7.06
N MET A 28 -0.73 1.13 -7.64
CA MET A 28 -2.19 0.93 -7.70
C MET A 28 -2.57 0.20 -9.00
N GLY A 29 -2.94 -1.09 -8.90
CA GLY A 29 -3.29 -1.93 -10.05
C GLY A 29 -2.14 -2.22 -11.03
N ILE A 30 -0.92 -1.85 -10.66
CA ILE A 30 0.31 -2.07 -11.43
C ILE A 30 1.43 -2.51 -10.48
N PRO A 31 2.51 -3.14 -11.01
CA PRO A 31 3.67 -3.48 -10.19
C PRO A 31 4.27 -2.24 -9.50
N ALA A 32 4.61 -2.39 -8.22
CA ALA A 32 5.30 -1.34 -7.48
C ALA A 32 6.78 -1.24 -7.87
N ILE A 33 7.28 -0.02 -8.00
CA ILE A 33 8.67 0.28 -8.39
C ILE A 33 9.25 1.23 -7.34
N VAL A 34 10.48 0.95 -6.89
CA VAL A 34 11.20 1.80 -5.93
C VAL A 34 11.28 3.24 -6.47
N ASP A 35 11.08 4.22 -5.58
CA ASP A 35 11.08 5.66 -5.89
C ASP A 35 9.97 6.08 -6.91
N ARG A 36 8.88 5.32 -7.05
CA ARG A 36 7.69 5.67 -7.85
C ARG A 36 6.38 5.34 -7.13
N GLY A 37 5.31 6.08 -7.44
CA GLY A 37 3.97 5.83 -6.89
C GLY A 37 3.72 6.58 -5.59
N ILE A 38 3.06 5.93 -4.63
CA ILE A 38 2.73 6.53 -3.32
C ILE A 38 3.76 6.06 -2.28
N PRO A 39 4.59 6.96 -1.72
CA PRO A 39 5.60 6.58 -0.74
C PRO A 39 5.06 6.56 0.70
N LEU A 40 5.44 5.54 1.46
CA LEU A 40 5.31 5.44 2.91
C LEU A 40 6.72 5.49 3.51
N LEU A 41 7.18 6.69 3.87
CA LEU A 41 8.61 6.99 4.05
C LEU A 41 9.20 6.55 5.39
N THR A 42 8.40 6.50 6.44
CA THR A 42 8.87 6.23 7.81
C THR A 42 7.87 5.37 8.58
N ALA A 43 8.31 4.83 9.72
CA ALA A 43 7.45 4.11 10.65
C ALA A 43 6.23 4.96 11.06
N GLY A 44 5.03 4.42 10.84
CA GLY A 44 3.75 5.08 11.06
C GLY A 44 3.19 5.82 9.84
N SER A 45 3.97 5.97 8.77
CA SER A 45 3.45 6.46 7.48
C SER A 45 2.35 5.52 6.99
N ASN A 46 1.26 6.09 6.49
CA ASN A 46 0.10 5.31 6.09
C ASN A 46 -0.56 5.87 4.83
N TYR A 47 -1.30 5.00 4.17
CA TYR A 47 -2.21 5.35 3.08
C TYR A 47 -3.60 4.81 3.41
N GLU A 48 -4.54 5.73 3.57
CA GLU A 48 -5.93 5.40 3.82
C GLU A 48 -6.73 5.49 2.52
N ILE A 49 -7.56 4.48 2.29
CA ILE A 49 -8.60 4.44 1.27
C ILE A 49 -9.94 4.56 1.98
N ASN A 50 -10.70 5.58 1.60
CA ASN A 50 -12.03 5.87 2.12
C ASN A 50 -12.94 6.37 0.99
N ALA A 51 -14.14 6.86 1.32
CA ALA A 51 -15.12 7.31 0.33
C ALA A 51 -14.65 8.45 -0.59
N THR A 52 -13.60 9.19 -0.22
CA THR A 52 -13.08 10.33 -1.01
C THR A 52 -12.01 9.94 -2.03
N ASN A 53 -11.36 8.78 -1.85
CA ASN A 53 -10.29 8.27 -2.70
C ASN A 53 -10.42 6.75 -2.93
N LEU A 54 -11.67 6.29 -3.08
CA LEU A 54 -12.00 4.88 -3.13
C LEU A 54 -11.24 4.16 -4.24
N TRP A 55 -10.59 3.05 -3.88
CA TRP A 55 -9.89 2.17 -4.81
C TRP A 55 -10.31 0.72 -4.61
N LEU A 56 -10.84 0.10 -5.66
CA LEU A 56 -11.35 -1.28 -5.63
C LEU A 56 -10.37 -2.30 -6.25
N GLY A 57 -9.31 -1.82 -6.91
CA GLY A 57 -8.30 -2.67 -7.52
C GLY A 57 -7.31 -3.26 -6.51
N SER A 58 -6.34 -4.01 -7.01
CA SER A 58 -5.22 -4.50 -6.21
C SER A 58 -4.22 -3.39 -5.90
N ILE A 59 -3.41 -3.59 -4.88
CA ILE A 59 -2.27 -2.75 -4.51
C ILE A 59 -1.05 -3.64 -4.39
N HIS A 60 0.00 -3.24 -5.08
CA HIS A 60 1.33 -3.82 -4.96
C HIS A 60 2.21 -2.91 -4.12
N ALA A 61 3.19 -3.48 -3.43
CA ALA A 61 4.18 -2.73 -2.68
C ALA A 61 5.60 -3.22 -2.98
N VAL A 62 6.57 -2.33 -2.81
CA VAL A 62 7.99 -2.67 -2.80
C VAL A 62 8.70 -1.85 -1.73
N SER A 63 9.53 -2.50 -0.92
CA SER A 63 10.40 -1.82 0.03
C SER A 63 11.74 -1.53 -0.63
N LYS A 64 12.40 -0.45 -0.22
CA LYS A 64 13.81 -0.18 -0.58
C LYS A 64 14.75 -1.28 -0.08
N ALA A 65 14.40 -1.97 1.00
CA ALA A 65 15.10 -3.14 1.52
C ALA A 65 14.68 -4.48 0.86
N GLY A 66 13.79 -4.43 -0.14
CA GLY A 66 13.30 -5.61 -0.87
C GLY A 66 11.84 -5.93 -0.53
N THR A 67 11.63 -6.79 0.46
CA THR A 67 10.28 -7.27 0.84
C THR A 67 9.56 -6.18 1.66
N PRO A 68 8.39 -5.70 1.21
CA PRO A 68 7.59 -4.77 2.01
C PRO A 68 6.96 -5.49 3.21
N ASP A 69 6.99 -4.83 4.36
CA ASP A 69 6.24 -5.23 5.55
C ASP A 69 5.21 -4.13 5.84
N LEU A 70 3.92 -4.44 5.69
CA LEU A 70 2.82 -3.50 5.86
C LEU A 70 1.76 -4.11 6.78
N LEU A 71 1.23 -3.29 7.69
CA LEU A 71 0.02 -3.61 8.43
C LEU A 71 -1.18 -3.15 7.62
N ILE A 72 -2.17 -4.03 7.44
CA ILE A 72 -3.31 -3.77 6.56
C ILE A 72 -4.61 -4.07 7.28
N VAL A 73 -5.56 -3.13 7.19
CA VAL A 73 -6.95 -3.28 7.63
C VAL A 73 -7.86 -3.00 6.44
N GLU A 74 -8.88 -3.81 6.21
CA GLU A 74 -9.85 -3.66 5.12
C GLU A 74 -11.28 -3.93 5.61
N TRP A 75 -12.26 -3.15 5.12
CA TRP A 75 -13.70 -3.40 5.26
C TRP A 75 -14.41 -3.37 3.92
#